data_AF-A0A952NDY9-F1
#
_entry.id   AF-A0A952NDY9-F1
#
_cell.length_a   1.000
_cell.length_b   1.000
_cell.length_c   1.000
_cell.angle_alpha   90.00
_cell.angle_beta   90.00
_cell.angle_gamma   90.00
#
_symmetry.space_group_name_H-M   'P 1'
#
loop_
_entity.id
_entity.type
_entity.pdbx_description
1 polymer ?
#
loop_
_entity_poly.entity_id
_entity_poly.type
_entity_poly.pdbx_seq_one_letter_code
_entity_poly.pdbx_strand_id
1 'polypeptide(L)'
;MKSFRALFIVMLLGVTGCQPGTREVIREGGVGTKSPGTESLPAPRSGGGNGGPTGGNGGSDPTGGGNGVNNRPLESFMVDIRKDEAFKRFVLPLILKMADLYPRLSSDIYHIARERRWFVLPVALDRLPSQRLGTAFATDQMAVQTLGEIWIDQRLYEKMEIEDRGMLILHELLMGVRLMEFQDPVDECLSSVAIFSLPREKEQASPATTYQDMRTQCYKGRGFGSNRGRADQMKLADADYLAIRELGVRLKQGQGEISMEETGLWLSAKGFRRYDNQNSK
;
A
#
# COMPACT_ATOMS: atom_id res chain seq x y z
N MET A 1 -34.52 2.17 -63.35
CA MET A 1 -33.07 2.45 -63.29
C MET A 1 -32.85 3.92 -62.94
N LYS A 2 -32.54 4.24 -61.69
CA LYS A 2 -31.96 5.53 -61.29
C LYS A 2 -30.92 5.25 -60.19
N SER A 3 -29.66 5.43 -60.55
CA SER A 3 -28.47 5.22 -59.72
C SER A 3 -28.38 6.30 -58.66
N PHE A 4 -28.32 5.92 -57.39
CA PHE A 4 -27.92 6.82 -56.30
C PHE A 4 -26.42 6.66 -56.06
N ARG A 5 -25.66 7.74 -56.31
CA ARG A 5 -24.23 7.84 -56.03
C ARG A 5 -24.00 8.45 -54.65
N ALA A 6 -22.90 7.99 -54.06
CA ALA A 6 -22.40 8.18 -52.71
C ALA A 6 -22.27 9.62 -52.19
N LEU A 7 -22.28 9.74 -50.86
CA LEU A 7 -21.43 10.69 -50.15
C LEU A 7 -20.89 10.02 -48.87
N PHE A 8 -19.61 9.66 -48.90
CA PHE A 8 -18.83 9.23 -47.75
C PHE A 8 -18.29 10.48 -47.04
N ILE A 9 -18.68 10.71 -45.79
CA ILE A 9 -18.07 11.74 -44.93
C ILE A 9 -17.07 11.01 -44.01
N VAL A 10 -15.79 11.21 -44.29
CA VAL A 10 -14.69 10.79 -43.41
C VAL A 10 -14.44 11.93 -42.42
N MET A 11 -14.86 11.75 -41.16
CA MET A 11 -14.44 12.62 -40.06
C MET A 11 -13.05 12.18 -39.57
N LEU A 12 -12.04 13.01 -39.84
CA LEU A 12 -10.73 12.94 -39.21
C LEU A 12 -10.85 13.48 -37.78
N LEU A 13 -10.79 12.58 -36.79
CA LEU A 13 -10.59 12.94 -35.39
C LEU A 13 -9.12 13.31 -35.18
N GLY A 14 -8.88 14.57 -34.83
CA GLY A 14 -7.57 15.06 -34.42
C GLY A 14 -7.17 14.43 -33.08
N VAL A 15 -6.09 13.64 -33.10
CA VAL A 15 -5.45 13.14 -31.89
C VAL A 15 -4.60 14.27 -31.31
N THR A 16 -5.06 14.90 -30.23
CA THR A 16 -4.24 15.79 -29.42
C THR A 16 -3.21 14.95 -28.66
N GLY A 17 -1.94 15.09 -29.04
CA GLY A 17 -0.82 14.48 -28.32
C GLY A 17 -0.61 15.15 -26.97
N CYS A 18 -0.88 14.43 -25.88
CA CYS A 18 -0.39 14.80 -24.55
C CYS A 18 1.14 14.69 -24.54
N GLN A 19 1.83 15.82 -24.35
CA GLN A 19 3.27 15.81 -24.07
C GLN A 19 3.53 15.10 -22.73
N PRO A 20 4.50 14.16 -22.66
CA PRO A 20 4.91 13.58 -21.39
C PRO A 20 5.57 14.67 -20.55
N GLY A 21 4.95 15.01 -19.41
CA GLY A 21 5.51 15.92 -18.42
C GLY A 21 6.89 15.45 -17.95
N THR A 22 7.78 16.41 -17.71
CA THR A 22 9.15 16.19 -17.23
C THR A 22 9.15 15.35 -15.96
N ARG A 23 9.82 14.20 -16.01
CA ARG A 23 10.05 13.32 -14.87
C ARG A 23 11.15 13.89 -13.98
N GLU A 24 10.77 14.46 -12.85
CA GLU A 24 11.71 14.79 -11.77
C GLU A 24 11.93 13.55 -10.90
N VAL A 25 13.21 13.17 -10.75
CA VAL A 25 13.67 12.05 -9.92
C VAL A 25 13.96 12.60 -8.54
N ILE A 26 13.15 12.23 -7.55
CA ILE A 26 13.44 12.51 -6.14
C ILE A 26 14.02 11.23 -5.55
N ARG A 27 15.27 11.32 -5.08
CA ARG A 27 15.92 10.28 -4.28
C ARG A 27 15.38 10.35 -2.86
N GLU A 28 15.00 9.23 -2.28
CA GLU A 28 14.90 9.14 -0.82
C GLU A 28 16.27 9.49 -0.23
N GLY A 29 16.27 10.36 0.79
CA GLY A 29 17.50 10.84 1.42
C GLY A 29 18.21 9.71 2.17
N GLY A 30 18.99 8.91 1.45
CA GLY A 30 20.01 8.07 2.04
C GLY A 30 21.01 8.97 2.78
N VAL A 31 21.18 8.73 4.08
CA VAL A 31 22.25 9.34 4.88
C VAL A 31 23.56 9.04 4.16
N GLY A 32 24.13 10.08 3.55
CA GLY A 32 25.40 9.99 2.84
C GLY A 32 26.49 9.60 3.82
N THR A 33 26.94 8.35 3.75
CA THR A 33 28.20 7.93 4.36
C THR A 33 29.33 8.64 3.62
N LYS A 34 29.77 9.78 4.15
CA LYS A 34 31.09 10.32 3.81
C LYS A 34 32.12 9.31 4.28
N SER A 35 32.84 8.71 3.33
CA SER A 35 34.06 7.95 3.62
C SER A 35 35.05 8.87 4.34
N PRO A 36 35.67 8.43 5.45
CA PRO A 36 36.63 9.26 6.16
C PRO A 36 37.95 9.28 5.40
N GLY A 37 38.30 10.45 4.89
CA GLY A 37 39.67 10.77 4.53
C GLY A 37 40.53 10.76 5.79
N THR A 38 41.67 10.10 5.68
CA THR A 38 42.72 10.00 6.67
C THR A 38 43.29 11.39 6.95
N GLU A 39 43.06 11.94 8.14
CA GLU A 39 43.92 12.99 8.68
C GLU A 39 43.92 12.97 10.22
N SER A 40 45.12 13.13 10.74
CA SER A 40 45.61 12.82 12.08
C SER A 40 45.01 13.66 13.21
N LEU A 41 44.80 13.00 14.36
CA LEU A 41 44.55 13.60 15.67
C LEU A 41 45.66 14.57 16.10
N PRO A 42 45.31 15.65 16.81
CA PRO A 42 46.07 16.08 17.97
C PRO A 42 45.28 15.89 19.28
N ALA A 43 46.05 15.63 20.33
CA ALA A 43 45.70 15.27 21.70
C ALA A 43 44.82 16.29 22.47
N PRO A 44 44.23 15.91 23.62
CA PRO A 44 43.22 16.71 24.30
C PRO A 44 43.86 17.84 25.12
N ARG A 45 43.27 19.04 25.05
CA ARG A 45 43.54 20.12 26.00
C ARG A 45 42.33 20.33 26.91
N SER A 46 42.57 20.05 28.18
CA SER A 46 41.73 20.42 29.32
C SER A 46 41.63 21.94 29.47
N GLY A 47 40.44 22.46 29.71
CA GLY A 47 40.20 23.83 30.15
C GLY A 47 38.74 24.01 30.57
N GLY A 48 38.51 24.21 31.87
CA GLY A 48 37.17 24.30 32.45
C GLY A 48 36.45 25.62 32.18
N GLY A 49 35.12 25.59 32.32
CA GLY A 49 34.24 26.76 32.33
C GLY A 49 32.78 26.38 32.51
N ASN A 50 32.19 26.85 33.61
CA ASN A 50 30.76 26.70 33.97
C ASN A 50 29.81 27.28 32.91
N GLY A 51 28.70 26.58 32.63
CA GLY A 51 27.50 27.20 32.04
C GLY A 51 26.51 26.26 31.32
N GLY A 52 25.42 25.89 31.99
CA GLY A 52 24.14 25.48 31.36
C GLY A 52 23.95 23.99 31.04
N PRO A 53 22.71 23.45 31.11
CA PRO A 53 22.41 22.07 30.72
C PRO A 53 22.39 21.99 29.18
N THR A 54 23.56 21.87 28.58
CA THR A 54 23.69 21.46 27.18
C THR A 54 23.26 20.01 27.06
N GLY A 55 22.35 19.77 26.11
CA GLY A 55 21.76 18.47 25.81
C GLY A 55 22.77 17.33 25.87
N GLY A 56 22.38 16.28 26.59
CA GLY A 56 23.13 15.05 26.66
C GLY A 56 23.32 14.51 25.25
N ASN A 57 24.56 14.62 24.76
CA ASN A 57 25.04 13.87 23.61
C ASN A 57 24.85 12.39 23.92
N GLY A 58 23.82 11.82 23.30
CA GLY A 58 23.61 10.38 23.28
C GLY A 58 24.82 9.72 22.64
N GLY A 59 25.54 8.92 23.43
CA GLY A 59 26.31 7.81 22.89
C GLY A 59 25.31 6.72 22.50
N SER A 60 24.82 6.75 21.27
CA SER A 60 23.94 5.73 20.73
C SER A 60 24.44 5.28 19.36
N ASP A 61 24.56 3.97 19.20
CA ASP A 61 24.64 3.22 17.94
C ASP A 61 23.94 3.95 16.78
N PRO A 62 24.55 4.15 15.59
CA PRO A 62 24.00 5.02 14.52
C PRO A 62 22.64 4.59 13.93
N THR A 63 22.01 3.54 14.43
CA THR A 63 20.81 2.93 13.84
C THR A 63 19.63 2.69 14.79
N GLY A 64 19.70 3.15 16.05
CA GLY A 64 18.62 2.90 17.03
C GLY A 64 18.25 4.12 17.86
N GLY A 65 17.04 4.65 17.67
CA GLY A 65 16.44 5.69 18.50
C GLY A 65 14.94 5.45 18.67
N GLY A 66 14.40 5.76 19.85
CA GLY A 66 12.96 5.68 20.12
C GLY A 66 12.25 6.90 19.55
N ASN A 67 11.46 6.72 18.49
CA ASN A 67 10.62 7.78 17.94
C ASN A 67 9.23 7.75 18.62
N GLY A 68 8.66 8.92 18.85
CA GLY A 68 7.37 9.02 19.52
C GLY A 68 6.54 10.22 19.07
N VAL A 69 5.25 10.13 19.36
CA VAL A 69 4.25 11.17 19.14
C VAL A 69 3.54 11.41 20.47
N ASN A 70 3.42 12.67 20.89
CA ASN A 70 2.78 13.06 22.16
C ASN A 70 3.32 12.28 23.38
N ASN A 71 4.65 12.21 23.52
CA ASN A 71 5.36 11.49 24.60
C ASN A 71 5.07 9.98 24.68
N ARG A 72 4.58 9.38 23.60
CA ARG A 72 4.35 7.95 23.51
C ARG A 72 5.15 7.36 22.35
N PRO A 73 5.70 6.14 22.50
CA PRO A 73 6.39 5.47 21.40
C PRO A 73 5.43 5.19 20.24
N LEU A 74 5.93 5.22 19.00
CA LEU A 74 5.13 5.00 17.79
C LEU A 74 4.37 3.66 17.83
N GLU A 75 5.00 2.62 18.39
CA GLU A 75 4.44 1.28 18.54
C GLU A 75 3.16 1.28 19.38
N SER A 76 2.98 2.26 20.26
CA SER A 76 1.76 2.38 21.08
C SER A 76 0.52 2.83 20.29
N PHE A 77 0.71 3.25 19.03
CA PHE A 77 -0.34 3.60 18.07
C PHE A 77 -0.57 2.52 17.03
N MET A 78 0.19 1.41 17.11
CA MET A 78 0.01 0.28 16.20
C MET A 78 -1.30 -0.43 16.51
N VAL A 79 -2.09 -0.69 15.47
CA VAL A 79 -3.39 -1.37 15.58
C VAL A 79 -3.45 -2.59 14.68
N ASP A 80 -4.26 -3.56 15.07
CA ASP A 80 -4.69 -4.62 14.16
C ASP A 80 -5.95 -4.15 13.45
N ILE A 81 -5.81 -3.68 12.20
CA ILE A 81 -6.94 -3.13 11.43
C ILE A 81 -8.08 -4.15 11.28
N ARG A 82 -7.79 -5.46 11.34
CA ARG A 82 -8.80 -6.51 11.23
C ARG A 82 -9.75 -6.54 12.44
N LYS A 83 -9.34 -5.93 13.55
CA LYS A 83 -10.18 -5.76 14.75
C LYS A 83 -11.07 -4.52 14.69
N ASP A 84 -10.77 -3.57 13.80
CA ASP A 84 -11.56 -2.36 13.57
C ASP A 84 -12.99 -2.71 13.13
N GLU A 85 -13.97 -1.96 13.64
CA GLU A 85 -15.38 -2.17 13.33
C GLU A 85 -15.68 -1.95 11.85
N ALA A 86 -15.11 -0.92 11.24
CA ALA A 86 -15.29 -0.62 9.83
C ALA A 86 -14.71 -1.73 8.95
N PHE A 87 -13.55 -2.28 9.31
CA PHE A 87 -13.02 -3.47 8.62
C PHE A 87 -14.00 -4.64 8.71
N LYS A 88 -14.45 -4.99 9.92
CA LYS A 88 -15.33 -6.15 10.13
C LYS A 88 -16.68 -6.03 9.44
N ARG A 89 -17.28 -4.84 9.47
CA ARG A 89 -18.64 -4.62 8.94
C ARG A 89 -18.67 -4.35 7.45
N PHE A 90 -17.61 -3.75 6.89
CA PHE A 90 -17.58 -3.31 5.50
C PHE A 90 -16.61 -4.12 4.64
N VAL A 91 -15.35 -4.21 5.07
CA VAL A 91 -14.27 -4.76 4.23
C VAL A 91 -14.26 -6.29 4.25
N LEU A 92 -14.35 -6.90 5.43
CA LEU A 92 -14.27 -8.35 5.58
C LEU A 92 -15.38 -9.08 4.78
N PRO A 93 -16.65 -8.67 4.78
CA PRO A 93 -17.68 -9.31 3.97
C PRO A 93 -17.36 -9.28 2.47
N LEU A 94 -16.76 -8.20 1.97
CA LEU A 94 -16.30 -8.10 0.58
C LEU A 94 -15.17 -9.10 0.31
N ILE A 95 -14.17 -9.17 1.19
CA ILE A 95 -13.06 -10.13 1.08
C ILE A 95 -13.58 -11.57 1.04
N LEU A 96 -14.51 -11.92 1.96
CA LEU A 96 -15.09 -13.26 2.04
C LEU A 96 -15.89 -13.60 0.80
N LYS A 97 -16.69 -12.67 0.27
CA LYS A 97 -17.43 -12.87 -0.99
C LYS A 97 -16.47 -13.03 -2.19
N MET A 98 -15.42 -12.22 -2.25
CA MET A 98 -14.39 -12.34 -3.28
C MET A 98 -13.57 -13.61 -3.14
N ALA A 99 -13.53 -14.25 -1.97
CA ALA A 99 -12.72 -15.44 -1.75
C ALA A 99 -13.18 -16.62 -2.62
N ASP A 100 -14.44 -16.62 -3.05
CA ASP A 100 -15.01 -17.66 -3.92
C ASP A 100 -14.92 -17.28 -5.41
N LEU A 101 -14.97 -15.98 -5.74
CA LEU A 101 -14.96 -15.47 -7.13
C LEU A 101 -13.54 -15.13 -7.62
N TYR A 102 -12.72 -14.55 -6.76
CA TYR A 102 -11.36 -14.10 -7.02
C TYR A 102 -10.44 -14.47 -5.85
N PRO A 103 -10.21 -15.78 -5.60
CA PRO A 103 -9.47 -16.24 -4.42
C PRO A 103 -8.10 -15.58 -4.31
N ARG A 104 -7.41 -15.36 -5.44
CA ARG A 104 -6.10 -14.71 -5.42
C ARG A 104 -6.17 -13.23 -5.04
N LEU A 105 -7.13 -12.46 -5.55
CA LEU A 105 -7.32 -11.06 -5.18
C LEU A 105 -7.76 -10.93 -3.71
N SER A 106 -8.68 -11.79 -3.26
CA SER A 106 -9.10 -11.86 -1.86
C SER A 106 -7.92 -12.15 -0.93
N SER A 107 -7.08 -13.12 -1.31
CA SER A 107 -5.85 -13.45 -0.59
C SER A 107 -4.88 -12.27 -0.55
N ASP A 108 -4.67 -11.58 -1.68
CA ASP A 108 -3.80 -10.40 -1.75
C ASP A 108 -4.32 -9.25 -0.86
N ILE A 109 -5.62 -8.92 -0.92
CA ILE A 109 -6.21 -7.89 -0.06
C ILE A 109 -6.06 -8.25 1.42
N TYR A 110 -6.36 -9.49 1.79
CA TYR A 110 -6.27 -9.93 3.19
C TYR A 110 -4.83 -10.00 3.70
N HIS A 111 -3.87 -10.33 2.82
CA HIS A 111 -2.45 -10.27 3.11
C HIS A 111 -2.01 -8.86 3.50
N ILE A 112 -2.41 -7.83 2.76
CA ILE A 112 -2.10 -6.44 3.12
C ILE A 112 -2.69 -6.08 4.49
N ALA A 113 -3.93 -6.49 4.78
CA ALA A 113 -4.56 -6.23 6.07
C ALA A 113 -3.82 -6.87 7.25
N ARG A 114 -3.16 -8.02 7.00
CA ARG A 114 -2.50 -8.82 8.02
C ARG A 114 -1.03 -8.47 8.23
N GLU A 115 -0.28 -8.28 7.15
CA GLU A 115 1.19 -8.20 7.19
C GLU A 115 1.73 -6.77 7.21
N ARG A 116 0.92 -5.77 6.83
CA ARG A 116 1.31 -4.37 6.98
C ARG A 116 1.10 -3.92 8.42
N ARG A 117 1.98 -3.04 8.89
CA ARG A 117 1.82 -2.38 10.18
C ARG A 117 0.91 -1.17 10.02
N TRP A 118 -0.21 -1.17 10.74
CA TRP A 118 -1.15 -0.06 10.73
C TRP A 118 -0.93 0.80 11.95
N PHE A 119 -0.80 2.10 11.76
CA PHE A 119 -0.66 3.09 12.81
C PHE A 119 -1.80 4.09 12.72
N VAL A 120 -2.48 4.36 13.83
CA VAL A 120 -3.53 5.38 13.92
C VAL A 120 -3.02 6.48 14.86
N LEU A 121 -2.59 7.60 14.28
CA LEU A 121 -1.82 8.63 14.98
C LEU A 121 -2.68 9.85 15.33
N PRO A 122 -2.53 10.44 16.53
CA PRO A 122 -3.27 11.64 16.96
C PRO A 122 -2.66 12.94 16.39
N VAL A 123 -2.09 12.92 15.19
CA VAL A 123 -1.44 14.07 14.54
C VAL A 123 -1.82 14.16 13.08
N ALA A 124 -1.65 15.35 12.50
CA ALA A 124 -1.81 15.54 11.07
C ALA A 124 -0.74 14.78 10.30
N LEU A 125 -1.13 14.15 9.21
CA LEU A 125 -0.17 13.65 8.22
C LEU A 125 0.23 14.77 7.28
N ASP A 126 1.47 14.71 6.78
CA ASP A 126 1.94 15.64 5.77
C ASP A 126 1.11 15.52 4.50
N ARG A 127 0.69 16.68 3.97
CA ARG A 127 -0.17 16.72 2.78
C ARG A 127 0.64 16.46 1.52
N LEU A 128 0.15 15.53 0.69
CA LEU A 128 0.65 15.38 -0.67
C LEU A 128 0.04 16.46 -1.58
N PRO A 129 0.80 17.02 -2.53
CA PRO A 129 0.26 17.95 -3.52
C PRO A 129 -0.88 17.34 -4.32
N SER A 130 -1.97 18.09 -4.58
CA SER A 130 -3.16 17.62 -5.31
C SER A 130 -2.83 16.99 -6.66
N GLN A 131 -1.81 17.49 -7.35
CA GLN A 131 -1.34 16.94 -8.62
C GLN A 131 -0.89 15.47 -8.48
N ARG A 132 -0.26 15.11 -7.36
CA ARG A 132 0.17 13.72 -7.09
C ARG A 132 -0.98 12.80 -6.70
N LEU A 133 -2.07 13.38 -6.19
CA LEU A 133 -3.27 12.64 -5.80
C LEU A 133 -4.26 12.50 -6.96
N GLY A 134 -3.96 13.08 -8.13
CA GLY A 134 -4.86 13.14 -9.27
C GLY A 134 -6.17 13.87 -8.95
N THR A 135 -6.14 14.90 -8.10
CA THR A 135 -7.31 15.69 -7.72
C THR A 135 -7.17 17.13 -8.21
N ALA A 136 -8.29 17.75 -8.58
CA ALA A 136 -8.33 19.15 -9.02
C ALA A 136 -8.36 20.15 -7.85
N PHE A 137 -8.44 19.67 -6.61
CA PHE A 137 -8.60 20.48 -5.41
C PHE A 137 -7.73 19.95 -4.26
N ALA A 138 -7.47 20.81 -3.28
CA ALA A 138 -6.79 20.42 -2.05
C ALA A 138 -7.68 19.46 -1.26
N THR A 139 -7.14 18.29 -0.93
CA THR A 139 -7.82 17.27 -0.14
C THR A 139 -7.15 17.13 1.22
N ASP A 140 -7.92 16.68 2.21
CA ASP A 140 -7.32 16.23 3.47
C ASP A 140 -6.63 14.89 3.25
N GLN A 141 -5.36 14.80 3.68
CA GLN A 141 -4.60 13.54 3.65
C GLN A 141 -5.01 12.71 4.87
N MET A 142 -5.81 11.67 4.62
CA MET A 142 -6.38 10.84 5.68
C MET A 142 -5.50 9.64 6.05
N ALA A 143 -4.72 9.12 5.09
CA ALA A 143 -3.78 8.03 5.29
C ALA A 143 -2.56 8.15 4.36
N VAL A 144 -1.41 7.62 4.78
CA VAL A 144 -0.19 7.52 3.96
C VAL A 144 0.34 6.09 4.07
N GLN A 145 0.77 5.53 2.94
CA GLN A 145 1.23 4.15 2.87
C GLN A 145 2.65 4.04 2.30
N THR A 146 3.45 3.15 2.88
CA THR A 146 4.71 2.63 2.35
C THR A 146 4.57 1.13 2.02
N LEU A 147 5.65 0.45 1.60
CA LEU A 147 5.59 -1.00 1.34
C LEU A 147 5.24 -1.84 2.58
N GLY A 148 5.56 -1.36 3.78
CA GLY A 148 5.41 -2.12 5.03
C GLY A 148 4.48 -1.51 6.07
N GLU A 149 4.09 -0.25 5.88
CA GLU A 149 3.40 0.54 6.90
C GLU A 149 2.27 1.36 6.29
N ILE A 150 1.19 1.51 7.05
CA ILE A 150 0.05 2.37 6.72
C ILE A 150 -0.21 3.26 7.93
N TRP A 151 -0.22 4.56 7.71
CA TRP A 151 -0.36 5.59 8.73
C TRP A 151 -1.69 6.30 8.51
N ILE A 152 -2.53 6.42 9.53
CA ILE A 152 -3.86 7.05 9.46
C ILE A 152 -3.90 8.24 10.43
N ASP A 153 -4.45 9.37 9.99
CA ASP A 153 -4.78 10.50 10.86
C ASP A 153 -6.01 10.16 11.71
N GLN A 154 -5.79 9.85 12.99
CA GLN A 154 -6.83 9.50 13.95
C GLN A 154 -7.92 10.58 14.05
N ARG A 155 -7.53 11.86 13.94
CA ARG A 155 -8.41 13.02 14.19
C ARG A 155 -9.47 13.16 13.10
N LEU A 156 -9.16 12.71 11.89
CA LEU A 156 -10.10 12.64 10.77
C LEU A 156 -10.83 11.30 10.80
N TYR A 157 -10.10 10.20 10.99
CA TYR A 157 -10.63 8.85 10.94
C TYR A 157 -11.75 8.58 11.95
N GLU A 158 -11.63 9.06 13.18
CA GLU A 158 -12.65 8.86 14.22
C GLU A 158 -13.94 9.66 13.99
N LYS A 159 -13.90 10.69 13.13
CA LYS A 159 -15.07 11.52 12.79
C LYS A 159 -15.84 10.99 11.59
N MET A 160 -15.28 10.02 10.87
CA MET A 160 -15.92 9.42 9.72
C MET A 160 -17.00 8.43 10.13
N GLU A 161 -18.05 8.35 9.33
CA GLU A 161 -19.01 7.26 9.41
C GLU A 161 -18.32 5.91 9.16
N ILE A 162 -18.88 4.84 9.72
CA ILE A 162 -18.29 3.49 9.64
C ILE A 162 -18.06 3.06 8.18
N GLU A 163 -18.98 3.44 7.28
CA GLU A 163 -18.87 3.11 5.86
C GLU A 163 -17.69 3.84 5.19
N ASP A 164 -17.48 5.11 5.50
CA ASP A 164 -16.37 5.90 4.96
C ASP A 164 -15.03 5.43 5.52
N ARG A 165 -14.98 5.05 6.80
CA ARG A 165 -13.81 4.37 7.38
C ARG A 165 -13.51 3.06 6.65
N GLY A 166 -14.55 2.29 6.35
CA GLY A 166 -14.44 1.03 5.61
C GLY A 166 -13.90 1.24 4.20
N MET A 167 -14.36 2.31 3.53
CA MET A 167 -13.87 2.71 2.22
C MET A 167 -12.42 3.19 2.25
N LEU A 168 -12.01 3.94 3.28
CA LEU A 168 -10.61 4.32 3.46
C LEU A 168 -9.74 3.08 3.64
N ILE A 169 -10.12 2.16 4.54
CA ILE A 169 -9.38 0.91 4.73
C ILE A 169 -9.27 0.13 3.42
N LEU A 170 -10.39 -0.03 2.70
CA LEU A 170 -10.39 -0.71 1.40
C LEU A 170 -9.44 -0.04 0.40
N HIS A 171 -9.42 1.30 0.36
CA HIS A 171 -8.51 2.06 -0.48
C HIS A 171 -7.04 1.74 -0.21
N GLU A 172 -6.62 1.79 1.05
CA GLU A 172 -5.24 1.47 1.46
C GLU A 172 -4.88 -0.01 1.20
N LEU A 173 -5.85 -0.92 1.32
CA LEU A 173 -5.62 -2.32 0.96
C LEU A 173 -5.38 -2.49 -0.54
N LEU A 174 -6.19 -1.85 -1.38
CA LEU A 174 -6.05 -1.90 -2.84
C LEU A 174 -4.78 -1.20 -3.33
N MET A 175 -4.39 -0.09 -2.70
CA MET A 175 -3.07 0.52 -2.88
C MET A 175 -1.96 -0.48 -2.54
N GLY A 176 -2.07 -1.16 -1.40
CA GLY A 176 -1.12 -2.19 -1.00
C GLY A 176 -0.99 -3.32 -2.02
N VAL A 177 -2.11 -3.79 -2.57
CA VAL A 177 -2.13 -4.80 -3.65
C VAL A 177 -1.40 -4.29 -4.90
N ARG A 178 -1.64 -3.04 -5.31
CA ARG A 178 -0.94 -2.43 -6.45
C ARG A 178 0.57 -2.39 -6.22
N LEU A 179 0.97 -2.03 -5.01
CA LEU A 179 2.37 -1.89 -4.61
C LEU A 179 3.11 -3.22 -4.46
N MET A 180 2.40 -4.36 -4.45
CA MET A 180 3.02 -5.69 -4.39
C MET A 180 3.96 -5.99 -5.58
N GLU A 181 3.79 -5.33 -6.72
CA GLU A 181 4.68 -5.49 -7.88
C GLU A 181 6.12 -5.06 -7.59
N PHE A 182 6.32 -4.22 -6.58
CA PHE A 182 7.62 -3.73 -6.13
C PHE A 182 8.21 -4.55 -4.98
N GLN A 183 7.51 -5.59 -4.51
CA GLN A 183 7.89 -6.30 -3.29
C GLN A 183 8.74 -7.55 -3.52
N ASP A 184 9.30 -8.03 -2.41
CA ASP A 184 10.13 -9.23 -2.37
C ASP A 184 9.29 -10.47 -2.76
N PRO A 185 9.87 -11.42 -3.52
CA PRO A 185 9.36 -12.77 -3.69
C PRO A 185 8.71 -13.38 -2.44
N VAL A 186 9.25 -13.18 -1.24
CA VAL A 186 8.64 -13.72 0.00
C VAL A 186 7.23 -13.15 0.22
N ASP A 187 7.01 -11.85 -0.01
CA ASP A 187 5.70 -11.21 0.16
C ASP A 187 4.65 -11.79 -0.80
N GLU A 188 5.04 -12.07 -2.04
CA GLU A 188 4.16 -12.75 -3.01
C GLU A 188 3.72 -14.15 -2.55
N CYS A 189 4.63 -14.90 -1.91
CA CYS A 189 4.34 -16.22 -1.35
C CYS A 189 3.42 -16.11 -0.13
N LEU A 190 3.72 -15.18 0.80
CA LEU A 190 2.86 -14.92 1.96
C LEU A 190 1.44 -14.55 1.52
N SER A 191 1.35 -13.75 0.47
CA SER A 191 0.09 -13.36 -0.14
C SER A 191 -0.67 -14.52 -0.75
N SER A 192 0.01 -15.52 -1.33
CA SER A 192 -0.68 -16.70 -1.89
C SER A 192 -1.29 -17.61 -0.84
N VAL A 193 -0.77 -17.57 0.39
CA VAL A 193 -1.20 -18.44 1.49
C VAL A 193 -2.12 -17.73 2.49
N ALA A 194 -2.30 -16.42 2.37
CA ALA A 194 -3.15 -15.63 3.25
C ALA A 194 -4.62 -16.10 3.24
N ILE A 195 -5.10 -16.64 2.13
CA ILE A 195 -6.45 -17.23 1.98
C ILE A 195 -6.77 -18.27 3.06
N PHE A 196 -5.79 -19.07 3.50
CA PHE A 196 -5.97 -20.11 4.52
C PHE A 196 -6.20 -19.56 5.92
N SER A 197 -6.04 -18.25 6.10
CA SER A 197 -6.25 -17.56 7.38
C SER A 197 -7.48 -16.63 7.40
N LEU A 198 -8.32 -16.71 6.37
CA LEU A 198 -9.60 -16.02 6.35
C LEU A 198 -10.59 -16.65 7.34
N PRO A 199 -11.31 -15.86 8.14
CA PRO A 199 -12.35 -16.37 9.03
C PRO A 199 -13.60 -16.73 8.23
N ARG A 200 -13.75 -18.00 7.82
CA ARG A 200 -14.95 -18.51 7.14
C ARG A 200 -15.93 -19.14 8.15
N GLU A 201 -17.23 -18.93 7.95
CA GLU A 201 -18.31 -19.33 8.90
C GLU A 201 -18.57 -20.85 8.99
N LYS A 202 -18.06 -21.67 8.06
CA LYS A 202 -18.37 -23.11 8.01
C LYS A 202 -17.11 -23.98 8.03
N GLU A 203 -16.90 -24.67 9.15
CA GLU A 203 -16.37 -26.06 9.31
C GLU A 203 -15.12 -26.55 8.56
N GLN A 204 -14.45 -25.72 7.80
CA GLN A 204 -13.11 -25.97 7.29
C GLN A 204 -12.24 -24.81 7.74
N ALA A 205 -12.19 -24.61 9.06
CA ALA A 205 -11.02 -24.00 9.65
C ALA A 205 -9.86 -24.87 9.18
N SER A 206 -9.15 -24.42 8.14
CA SER A 206 -7.85 -25.00 7.83
C SER A 206 -7.11 -24.93 9.15
N PRO A 207 -6.68 -26.08 9.71
CA PRO A 207 -6.16 -26.08 11.06
C PRO A 207 -5.09 -24.99 11.14
N ALA A 208 -5.04 -24.21 12.23
CA ALA A 208 -4.12 -23.06 12.32
C ALA A 208 -2.67 -23.44 11.97
N THR A 209 -2.34 -24.73 12.08
CA THR A 209 -1.14 -25.39 11.54
C THR A 209 -0.94 -25.16 10.04
N THR A 210 -1.94 -25.33 9.16
CA THR A 210 -1.81 -25.18 7.70
C THR A 210 -1.28 -23.81 7.29
N TYR A 211 -1.85 -22.72 7.81
CA TYR A 211 -1.35 -21.38 7.46
C TYR A 211 0.07 -21.15 7.99
N GLN A 212 0.36 -21.52 9.24
CA GLN A 212 1.68 -21.30 9.83
C GLN A 212 2.76 -22.17 9.16
N ASP A 213 2.42 -23.39 8.78
CA ASP A 213 3.29 -24.30 8.04
C ASP A 213 3.61 -23.74 6.65
N MET A 214 2.59 -23.28 5.92
CA MET A 214 2.77 -22.67 4.60
C MET A 214 3.55 -21.35 4.68
N ARG A 215 3.27 -20.51 5.69
CA ARG A 215 4.06 -19.30 5.97
C ARG A 215 5.53 -19.65 6.20
N THR A 216 5.80 -20.66 7.02
CA THR A 216 7.16 -21.14 7.31
C THR A 216 7.85 -21.62 6.04
N GLN A 217 7.13 -22.31 5.15
CA GLN A 217 7.67 -22.74 3.86
C GLN A 217 8.04 -21.55 2.95
N CYS A 218 7.28 -20.46 2.95
CA CYS A 218 7.63 -19.25 2.19
C CYS A 218 9.00 -18.68 2.58
N TYR A 219 9.35 -18.73 3.88
CA TYR A 219 10.67 -18.28 4.37
C TYR A 219 11.78 -19.31 4.16
N LYS A 220 11.47 -20.61 4.13
CA LYS A 220 12.45 -21.69 3.91
C LYS A 220 12.86 -21.84 2.43
N GLY A 221 11.92 -21.64 1.51
CA GLY A 221 12.09 -21.94 0.08
C GLY A 221 12.74 -20.83 -0.75
N ARG A 222 12.86 -19.61 -0.21
CA ARG A 222 13.48 -18.47 -0.90
C ARG A 222 14.67 -18.00 -0.06
N GLY A 223 15.88 -18.12 -0.61
CA GLY A 223 17.05 -17.48 0.00
C GLY A 223 16.76 -15.99 0.19
N PHE A 224 17.33 -15.36 1.22
CA PHE A 224 17.22 -13.92 1.50
C PHE A 224 17.86 -13.09 0.36
N GLY A 225 17.29 -13.14 -0.83
CA GLY A 225 17.64 -12.31 -1.96
C GLY A 225 17.01 -10.95 -1.72
N SER A 226 17.71 -10.09 -0.99
CA SER A 226 17.26 -8.75 -0.70
C SER A 226 17.01 -7.99 -2.01
N ASN A 227 15.76 -7.89 -2.45
CA ASN A 227 15.34 -6.94 -3.49
C ASN A 227 15.33 -5.49 -2.94
N ARG A 228 16.28 -5.16 -2.06
CA ARG A 228 16.47 -3.83 -1.45
C ARG A 228 16.63 -2.73 -2.50
N GLY A 229 16.97 -3.06 -3.75
CA GLY A 229 17.12 -2.09 -4.84
C GLY A 229 15.84 -1.66 -5.57
N ARG A 230 14.65 -2.21 -5.25
CA ARG A 230 13.39 -1.81 -5.89
C ARG A 230 12.58 -0.76 -5.12
N ALA A 231 12.89 -0.53 -3.84
CA ALA A 231 12.21 0.47 -3.03
C ALA A 231 12.35 1.89 -3.63
N ASP A 232 13.55 2.21 -4.14
CA ASP A 232 13.88 3.52 -4.73
C ASP A 232 13.09 3.87 -6.01
N GLN A 233 12.30 2.94 -6.56
CA GLN A 233 11.48 3.13 -7.76
C GLN A 233 9.98 3.01 -7.49
N MET A 234 9.56 2.98 -6.23
CA MET A 234 8.16 2.87 -5.85
C MET A 234 7.43 4.18 -6.15
N LYS A 235 6.81 4.28 -7.33
CA LYS A 235 5.93 5.41 -7.66
C LYS A 235 4.73 4.94 -8.44
N LEU A 236 3.56 5.07 -7.82
CA LEU A 236 2.28 4.97 -8.51
C LEU A 236 2.10 6.19 -9.42
N ALA A 237 1.65 5.96 -10.64
CA ALA A 237 1.23 7.00 -11.56
C ALA A 237 -0.21 7.44 -11.25
N ASP A 238 -0.62 8.61 -11.74
CA ASP A 238 -1.98 9.14 -11.53
C ASP A 238 -3.07 8.16 -11.99
N ALA A 239 -2.79 7.41 -13.07
CA ALA A 239 -3.68 6.36 -13.58
C ALA A 239 -3.89 5.21 -12.59
N ASP A 240 -2.89 4.89 -11.76
CA ASP A 240 -3.01 3.85 -10.73
C ASP A 240 -3.97 4.30 -9.63
N TYR A 241 -3.85 5.54 -9.15
CA TYR A 241 -4.76 6.10 -8.14
C TYR A 241 -6.20 6.13 -8.63
N LEU A 242 -6.41 6.52 -9.89
CA LEU A 242 -7.74 6.49 -10.51
C LEU A 242 -8.29 5.05 -10.56
N ALA A 243 -7.48 4.10 -11.00
CA ALA A 243 -7.88 2.70 -11.06
C ALA A 243 -8.21 2.14 -9.67
N ILE A 244 -7.41 2.45 -8.64
CA ILE A 244 -7.69 2.02 -7.27
C ILE A 244 -9.05 2.57 -6.78
N ARG A 245 -9.36 3.85 -7.04
CA ARG A 245 -10.66 4.45 -6.70
C ARG A 245 -11.81 3.78 -7.45
N GLU A 246 -11.65 3.58 -8.77
CA GLU A 246 -12.65 2.89 -9.60
C GLU A 246 -12.91 1.46 -9.09
N LEU A 247 -11.86 0.73 -8.72
CA LEU A 247 -11.97 -0.63 -8.17
C LEU A 247 -12.68 -0.63 -6.81
N GLY A 248 -12.32 0.29 -5.91
CA GLY A 248 -13.01 0.42 -4.61
C GLY A 248 -14.50 0.68 -4.77
N VAL A 249 -14.88 1.58 -5.68
CA VAL A 249 -16.30 1.84 -6.02
C VAL A 249 -16.96 0.61 -6.61
N ARG A 250 -16.32 -0.08 -7.56
CA ARG A 250 -16.85 -1.32 -8.15
C ARG A 250 -17.06 -2.41 -7.12
N LEU A 251 -16.11 -2.63 -6.21
CA LEU A 251 -16.23 -3.62 -5.15
C LEU A 251 -17.34 -3.27 -4.16
N LYS A 252 -17.50 -1.98 -3.84
CA LYS A 252 -18.61 -1.48 -3.00
C LYS A 252 -19.97 -1.69 -3.67
N GLN A 253 -20.12 -1.29 -4.93
CA GLN A 253 -21.39 -1.38 -5.69
C GLN A 253 -21.73 -2.83 -6.05
N GLY A 254 -20.70 -3.60 -6.37
CA GLY A 254 -20.78 -4.98 -6.83
C GLY A 254 -21.06 -6.01 -5.74
N GLN A 255 -21.76 -5.63 -4.67
CA GLN A 255 -22.32 -6.53 -3.65
C GLN A 255 -23.30 -7.59 -4.22
N GLY A 256 -23.25 -7.93 -5.51
CA GLY A 256 -24.09 -8.93 -6.17
C GLY A 256 -23.52 -9.53 -7.45
N GLU A 257 -22.92 -8.71 -8.32
CA GLU A 257 -23.03 -8.99 -9.77
C GLU A 257 -21.75 -8.75 -10.61
N ILE A 258 -20.57 -8.58 -10.00
CA ILE A 258 -19.37 -8.32 -10.83
C ILE A 258 -18.90 -9.60 -11.52
N SER A 259 -19.03 -9.64 -12.85
CA SER A 259 -18.54 -10.74 -13.69
C SER A 259 -17.04 -10.99 -13.49
N MET A 260 -16.67 -12.26 -13.26
CA MET A 260 -15.28 -12.73 -13.13
C MET A 260 -14.43 -12.33 -14.32
N GLU A 261 -14.99 -12.50 -15.51
CA GLU A 261 -14.31 -12.20 -16.76
C GLU A 261 -14.11 -10.69 -16.93
N GLU A 262 -15.15 -9.89 -16.70
CA GLU A 262 -15.05 -8.42 -16.83
C GLU A 262 -14.04 -7.85 -15.83
N THR A 263 -14.06 -8.31 -14.58
CA THR A 263 -13.15 -7.82 -13.54
C THR A 263 -11.71 -8.25 -13.81
N GLY A 264 -11.50 -9.51 -14.24
CA GLY A 264 -10.17 -10.00 -14.62
C GLY A 264 -9.58 -9.21 -15.80
N LEU A 265 -10.39 -8.97 -16.83
CA LEU A 265 -10.02 -8.14 -17.98
C LEU A 265 -9.73 -6.69 -17.56
N TRP A 266 -10.58 -6.12 -16.71
CA TRP A 266 -10.42 -4.76 -16.23
C TRP A 266 -9.15 -4.60 -15.39
N LEU A 267 -8.89 -5.52 -14.45
CA LEU A 267 -7.67 -5.52 -13.64
C LEU A 267 -6.42 -5.61 -14.52
N SER A 268 -6.42 -6.54 -15.47
CA SER A 268 -5.33 -6.71 -16.44
C SER A 268 -5.12 -5.46 -17.30
N ALA A 269 -6.21 -4.86 -17.81
CA ALA A 269 -6.17 -3.65 -18.62
C ALA A 269 -5.64 -2.42 -17.84
N LYS A 270 -5.85 -2.39 -16.53
CA LYS A 270 -5.35 -1.33 -15.63
C LYS A 270 -3.97 -1.64 -15.05
N GLY A 271 -3.31 -2.71 -15.50
CA GLY A 271 -1.96 -3.08 -15.08
C GLY A 271 -1.87 -3.68 -13.68
N PHE A 272 -2.99 -4.05 -13.05
CA PHE A 272 -2.94 -4.85 -11.83
C PHE A 272 -2.34 -6.23 -12.13
N ARG A 273 -1.87 -6.92 -11.08
CA ARG A 273 -1.42 -8.31 -11.19
C ARG A 273 -2.47 -9.12 -11.94
N ARG A 274 -2.04 -10.03 -12.81
CA ARG A 274 -2.96 -10.95 -13.49
C ARG A 274 -3.53 -11.94 -12.50
N TYR A 275 -4.85 -11.97 -12.44
CA TYR A 275 -5.63 -12.92 -11.65
C TYR A 275 -6.22 -13.94 -12.62
N ASP A 276 -5.38 -14.87 -13.08
CA ASP A 276 -5.84 -15.93 -13.98
C ASP A 276 -6.84 -16.82 -13.24
N ASN A 277 -7.92 -17.19 -13.93
CA ASN A 277 -8.96 -18.02 -13.34
C ASN A 277 -8.41 -19.44 -13.15
N GLN A 278 -8.06 -19.82 -11.92
CA GLN A 278 -7.54 -21.17 -11.64
C GLN A 278 -8.59 -22.27 -11.86
N ASN A 279 -9.86 -21.90 -12.07
CA ASN A 279 -10.97 -22.81 -12.35
C ASN A 279 -11.24 -23.02 -13.85
N SER A 280 -10.39 -22.54 -14.76
CA SER A 280 -10.54 -22.79 -16.21
C SER A 280 -9.82 -24.06 -16.71
N LYS A 281 -9.66 -25.06 -15.86
CA LYS A 281 -9.17 -26.39 -16.22
C LYS A 281 -10.24 -27.44 -15.99
#